data_AF-A0A0F8V2C5-F1
#
_entry.id   AF-A0A0F8V2C5-F1
#
_cell.length_a   1.000
_cell.length_b   1.000
_cell.length_c   1.000
_cell.angle_alpha   90.00
_cell.angle_beta   90.00
_cell.angle_gamma   90.00
#
_symmetry.space_group_name_H-M   'P 1'
#
loop_
_entity.id
_entity.type
_entity.pdbx_description
1 polymer ?
#
loop_
_entity_poly.entity_id
_entity_poly.type
_entity_poly.pdbx_seq_one_letter_code
_entity_poly.pdbx_strand_id
1 'polypeptide(L)'
;MAGVSVADCFRHLPARFPSPGPPINGPDRSLLALLTRYSRTVSRGLIRRNAVYLTSIFAGAFAFEIAFDSTTNKIWDTMNRGRQWKDIKYQYVNKAEEEDDE
;
A
#
# COMPACT_ATOMS: atom_id res chain seq x y z
N MET A 1 26.97 13.75 -68.68
CA MET A 1 27.28 13.32 -67.30
C MET A 1 26.12 13.73 -66.41
N ALA A 2 25.16 12.84 -66.18
CA ALA A 2 23.99 13.16 -65.35
C ALA A 2 24.37 12.96 -63.88
N GLY A 3 24.29 14.03 -63.09
CA GLY A 3 24.59 14.02 -61.66
C GLY A 3 23.50 13.27 -60.91
N VAL A 4 23.86 12.16 -60.28
CA VAL A 4 23.00 11.46 -59.33
C VAL A 4 22.95 12.31 -58.07
N SER A 5 21.77 12.89 -57.80
CA SER A 5 21.52 13.65 -56.57
C SER A 5 21.61 12.71 -55.36
N VAL A 6 22.21 13.16 -54.26
CA VAL A 6 22.32 12.39 -52.99
C VAL A 6 20.94 11.94 -52.50
N ALA A 7 19.86 12.65 -52.88
CA ALA A 7 18.48 12.28 -52.60
C ALA A 7 18.02 10.99 -53.32
N ASP A 8 18.59 10.64 -54.47
CA ASP A 8 18.25 9.41 -55.20
C ASP A 8 18.93 8.16 -54.63
N CYS A 9 20.05 8.31 -53.92
CA CYS A 9 20.70 7.19 -53.23
C CYS A 9 19.84 6.59 -52.10
N PHE A 10 18.93 7.37 -51.50
CA PHE A 10 18.05 6.91 -50.42
C PHE A 10 16.72 6.31 -50.90
N ARG A 11 16.41 6.42 -52.20
CA ARG A 11 15.15 5.94 -52.77
C ARG A 11 15.10 4.42 -52.96
N HIS A 12 16.26 3.76 -52.91
CA HIS A 12 16.41 2.32 -53.12
C HIS A 12 16.99 1.57 -51.91
N LEU A 13 17.17 2.23 -50.76
CA LEU A 13 17.47 1.51 -49.52
C LEU A 13 16.20 0.73 -49.12
N PRO A 14 16.23 -0.62 -49.13
CA PRO A 14 15.14 -1.37 -48.53
C PRO A 14 15.14 -0.98 -47.05
N ALA A 15 14.13 -0.24 -46.61
CA ALA A 15 13.84 -0.02 -45.20
C ALA A 15 13.41 -1.34 -44.56
N ARG A 16 14.28 -2.35 -44.55
CA ARG A 16 14.17 -3.52 -43.70
C ARG A 16 14.83 -3.15 -42.39
N PHE A 17 14.07 -2.45 -41.55
CA PHE A 17 14.34 -2.49 -40.12
C PHE A 17 14.44 -3.96 -39.70
N PRO A 18 15.48 -4.38 -38.95
CA PRO A 18 15.50 -5.72 -38.40
C PRO A 18 14.21 -5.91 -37.60
N SER A 19 13.49 -6.99 -37.90
CA SER A 19 12.30 -7.39 -37.15
C SER A 19 12.62 -7.36 -35.65
N PRO A 20 11.73 -6.85 -34.78
CA PRO A 20 11.89 -7.06 -33.35
C PRO A 20 12.07 -8.57 -33.12
N GLY A 21 13.10 -8.92 -32.34
CA GLY A 21 13.36 -10.31 -31.96
C GLY A 21 12.15 -10.95 -31.25
N PRO A 22 12.15 -12.29 -31.08
CA PRO A 22 11.06 -12.98 -30.40
C PRO A 22 10.81 -12.35 -29.02
N PRO A 23 9.55 -12.27 -28.57
CA PRO A 23 9.25 -11.77 -27.24
C PRO A 23 9.98 -12.65 -26.22
N ILE A 24 10.92 -12.05 -25.49
CA ILE A 24 11.54 -12.68 -24.33
C ILE A 24 10.40 -13.02 -23.38
N ASN A 25 10.17 -14.31 -23.15
CA ASN A 25 9.19 -14.81 -22.17
C ASN A 25 9.63 -14.34 -20.79
N GLY A 26 9.18 -13.14 -20.41
CA GLY A 26 9.35 -12.60 -19.07
C GLY A 26 8.35 -13.22 -18.09
N PRO A 27 8.65 -13.17 -16.77
CA PRO A 27 7.85 -13.81 -15.73
C PRO A 27 6.39 -13.36 -15.80
N ASP A 28 5.48 -14.30 -15.55
CA ASP A 28 4.03 -14.23 -15.73
C ASP A 28 3.44 -12.82 -15.61
N ARG A 29 3.14 -12.22 -16.77
CA ARG A 29 2.57 -10.86 -16.91
C ARG A 29 1.20 -10.69 -16.24
N SER A 30 0.57 -11.77 -15.80
CA SER A 30 -0.74 -11.78 -15.14
C SER A 30 -0.71 -11.03 -13.80
N LEU A 31 0.27 -11.28 -12.95
CA LEU A 31 0.40 -10.60 -11.66
C LEU A 31 0.72 -9.12 -11.83
N LEU A 32 1.65 -8.78 -12.73
CA LEU A 32 1.96 -7.39 -13.04
C LEU A 32 0.77 -6.67 -13.68
N ALA A 33 -0.02 -7.35 -14.52
CA ALA A 33 -1.24 -6.80 -15.09
C ALA A 33 -2.33 -6.57 -14.03
N LEU A 34 -2.49 -7.49 -13.08
CA LEU A 34 -3.45 -7.34 -11.96
C LEU A 34 -3.05 -6.20 -11.03
N LEU A 35 -1.77 -6.09 -10.66
CA LEU A 35 -1.25 -5.00 -9.84
C LEU A 35 -1.39 -3.64 -10.56
N THR A 36 -1.15 -3.61 -11.88
CA THR A 36 -1.35 -2.40 -12.70
C THR A 36 -2.82 -2.00 -12.80
N ARG A 37 -3.74 -2.97 -12.93
CA ARG A 37 -5.20 -2.72 -12.94
C ARG A 37 -5.69 -2.22 -11.59
N TYR A 38 -5.22 -2.84 -10.51
CA TYR A 38 -5.56 -2.45 -9.15
C TYR A 38 -5.10 -1.02 -8.85
N SER A 39 -3.81 -0.74 -8.99
CA SER A 39 -3.24 0.60 -8.76
C SER A 39 -3.87 1.68 -9.63
N ARG A 40 -4.16 1.39 -10.90
CA ARG A 40 -4.86 2.33 -11.80
C ARG A 40 -6.28 2.65 -11.32
N THR A 41 -6.97 1.69 -10.73
CA THR A 41 -8.34 1.88 -10.22
C THR A 41 -8.31 2.74 -8.95
N VAL A 42 -7.42 2.42 -8.01
CA VAL A 42 -7.21 3.17 -6.76
C VAL A 42 -6.79 4.63 -7.04
N SER A 43 -5.79 4.83 -7.90
CA SER A 43 -5.29 6.18 -8.21
C SER A 43 -6.32 7.06 -8.91
N ARG A 44 -7.18 6.47 -9.75
CA ARG A 44 -8.28 7.21 -10.40
C ARG A 44 -9.39 7.57 -9.42
N GLY A 45 -9.70 6.69 -8.47
CA GLY A 45 -10.76 6.87 -7.49
C GLY A 45 -10.39 7.80 -6.34
N LEU A 46 -9.21 7.62 -5.75
CA LEU A 46 -8.82 8.26 -4.49
C LEU A 46 -7.82 9.40 -4.67
N ILE A 47 -6.82 9.24 -5.54
CA ILE A 47 -5.65 10.14 -5.58
C ILE A 47 -5.84 11.30 -6.56
N ARG A 48 -6.49 11.07 -7.71
CA ARG A 48 -6.58 12.08 -8.78
C ARG A 48 -7.49 13.27 -8.49
N ARG A 49 -8.40 13.16 -7.54
CA ARG A 49 -9.36 14.22 -7.21
C ARG A 49 -8.94 14.87 -5.90
N ASN A 50 -8.50 16.14 -5.93
CA ASN A 50 -7.97 16.86 -4.77
C ASN A 50 -8.89 16.78 -3.53
N ALA A 51 -10.20 16.99 -3.73
CA ALA A 51 -11.18 16.90 -2.64
C ALA A 51 -11.27 15.47 -2.07
N VAL A 52 -11.38 14.46 -2.93
CA VAL A 52 -11.49 13.05 -2.50
C VAL A 52 -10.23 12.60 -1.78
N TYR A 53 -9.06 13.02 -2.27
CA TYR A 53 -7.76 12.68 -1.69
C TYR A 53 -7.67 13.13 -0.24
N LEU A 54 -7.88 14.42 0.04
CA LEU A 54 -7.82 14.96 1.39
C LEU A 54 -8.90 14.35 2.30
N THR A 55 -10.13 14.22 1.82
CA THR A 55 -11.20 13.59 2.62
C THR A 55 -10.91 12.13 2.95
N SER A 56 -10.30 11.38 2.02
CA SER A 56 -9.96 9.98 2.23
C SER A 56 -8.84 9.82 3.26
N ILE A 57 -7.87 10.75 3.28
CA ILE A 57 -6.81 10.76 4.28
C ILE A 57 -7.38 11.07 5.66
N PHE A 58 -8.23 12.10 5.78
CA PHE A 58 -8.83 12.42 7.09
C PHE A 58 -9.76 11.32 7.58
N ALA A 59 -10.65 10.81 6.73
CA ALA A 59 -11.52 9.70 7.09
C ALA A 59 -10.71 8.44 7.44
N GLY A 60 -9.66 8.15 6.68
CA GLY A 60 -8.73 7.05 6.96
C GLY A 60 -7.99 7.22 8.27
N ALA A 61 -7.53 8.44 8.60
CA ALA A 61 -6.84 8.74 9.84
C ALA A 61 -7.74 8.51 11.06
N PHE A 62 -8.98 9.01 11.05
CA PHE A 62 -9.92 8.77 12.15
C PHE A 62 -10.29 7.30 12.30
N ALA A 63 -10.56 6.61 11.19
CA ALA A 63 -10.85 5.17 11.24
C ALA A 63 -9.64 4.37 11.74
N PHE A 64 -8.44 4.76 11.31
CA PHE A 64 -7.18 4.12 11.73
C PHE A 64 -6.89 4.37 13.20
N GLU A 65 -7.09 5.59 13.72
CA GLU A 65 -6.90 5.93 15.14
C GLU A 65 -7.70 5.00 16.05
N ILE A 66 -9.01 4.87 15.80
CA ILE A 66 -9.90 4.00 16.61
C ILE A 66 -9.47 2.54 16.51
N ALA A 67 -9.19 2.06 15.29
CA ALA A 67 -8.83 0.67 15.06
C ALA A 67 -7.45 0.33 15.66
N PHE A 68 -6.49 1.23 15.52
CA PHE A 68 -5.12 1.06 15.98
C PHE A 68 -5.02 1.09 17.49
N ASP A 69 -5.68 2.04 18.15
CA ASP A 69 -5.70 2.13 19.61
C ASP A 69 -6.34 0.87 20.23
N SER A 70 -7.51 0.46 19.75
CA SER A 70 -8.18 -0.74 20.26
C SER A 70 -7.36 -2.02 20.03
N THR A 71 -6.76 -2.15 18.85
CA THR A 71 -5.95 -3.33 18.50
C THR A 71 -4.68 -3.39 19.34
N THR A 72 -3.96 -2.28 19.43
CA THR A 72 -2.68 -2.22 20.14
C THR A 72 -2.87 -2.45 21.63
N ASN A 73 -3.90 -1.84 22.25
CA ASN A 73 -4.24 -2.09 23.64
C ASN A 73 -4.56 -3.58 23.89
N LYS A 74 -5.34 -4.23 23.01
CA LYS A 74 -5.64 -5.67 23.14
C LYS A 74 -4.40 -6.56 23.03
N ILE A 75 -3.49 -6.24 22.11
CA ILE A 75 -2.22 -6.96 21.94
C ILE A 75 -1.39 -6.80 23.21
N TRP A 76 -1.24 -5.57 23.70
CA TRP A 76 -0.50 -5.26 24.91
C TRP A 76 -1.06 -5.98 26.15
N ASP A 77 -2.39 -5.96 26.28
CA ASP A 77 -3.12 -6.59 27.37
C ASP A 77 -2.92 -8.11 27.39
N THR A 78 -2.89 -8.71 26.20
CA THR A 78 -2.68 -10.16 26.04
C THR A 78 -1.24 -10.56 26.34
N MET A 79 -0.28 -9.72 25.97
CA MET A 79 1.14 -9.99 26.23
C MET A 79 1.55 -9.77 27.69
N ASN A 80 0.89 -8.86 28.41
CA ASN A 80 1.24 -8.50 29.79
C ASN A 80 0.24 -9.01 30.83
N ARG A 81 -0.52 -10.06 30.53
CA ARG A 81 -1.51 -10.63 31.47
C ARG A 81 -0.87 -10.96 32.82
N GLY A 82 -1.53 -10.57 33.90
CA GLY A 82 -1.08 -10.86 35.27
C GLY A 82 0.02 -9.93 35.81
N ARG A 83 0.53 -8.99 35.00
CA ARG A 83 1.45 -7.93 35.44
C ARG A 83 0.84 -6.53 35.40
N GLN A 84 -0.38 -6.42 34.88
CA GLN A 84 -1.04 -5.13 34.74
C GLN A 84 -1.77 -4.77 36.03
N TRP A 85 -1.73 -3.49 36.41
CA TRP A 85 -2.45 -3.00 37.59
C TRP A 85 -3.93 -3.42 37.58
N LYS A 86 -4.59 -3.39 36.42
CA LYS A 86 -5.98 -3.86 36.29
C LYS A 86 -6.20 -5.33 36.68
N ASP A 87 -5.20 -6.19 36.54
CA ASP A 87 -5.25 -7.61 36.89
C ASP A 87 -4.81 -7.89 38.34
N ILE A 88 -4.31 -6.88 39.07
CA ILE A 88 -3.78 -7.05 40.43
C ILE A 88 -4.51 -6.12 41.43
N LYS A 89 -5.17 -5.07 40.96
CA LYS A 89 -5.86 -4.06 41.77
C LYS A 89 -6.82 -4.67 42.79
N TYR A 90 -7.57 -5.71 42.43
CA TYR A 90 -8.53 -6.34 43.34
C TYR A 90 -7.88 -6.90 44.61
N GLN A 91 -6.61 -7.33 44.53
CA GLN A 91 -5.89 -7.85 45.69
C GLN A 91 -5.54 -6.74 46.71
N TYR A 92 -5.34 -5.52 46.24
CA TYR A 92 -4.97 -4.38 47.09
C TYR A 92 -6.18 -3.62 47.63
N VAL A 93 -7.26 -3.53 46.86
CA VAL A 93 -8.50 -2.87 47.32
C VAL A 93 -9.16 -3.69 48.42
N ASN A 94 -9.30 -5.01 48.23
CA ASN A 94 -9.88 -5.87 49.26
C ASN A 94 -9.05 -5.88 50.55
N LYS A 95 -7.72 -5.85 50.43
CA LYS A 95 -6.83 -5.79 51.59
C LYS A 95 -6.96 -4.47 52.37
N ALA A 96 -7.24 -3.35 51.70
CA ALA A 96 -7.49 -2.08 52.36
C ALA A 96 -8.85 -2.05 53.07
N GLU A 97 -9.88 -2.68 52.50
CA GLU A 97 -11.20 -2.81 53.15
C GLU A 97 -11.13 -3.74 54.37
N GLU A 98 -10.36 -4.83 54.31
CA GLU A 98 -10.14 -5.73 55.45
C GLU A 98 -9.33 -5.08 56.60
N GLU A 99 -8.45 -4.11 56.32
CA GLU A 99 -7.69 -3.36 57.35
C GLU A 99 -8.51 -2.23 58.02
N ASP A 100 -9.54 -1.69 57.35
CA ASP A 100 -10.41 -0.63 57.92
C ASP A 100 -11.56 -1.20 58.79
N ASP A 101 -11.92 -2.47 58.60
CA ASP A 101 -12.98 -3.18 59.36
C ASP A 101 -12.46 -3.91 60.64
N GLU A 102 -11.15 -3.84 60.93
CA GLU A 102 -10.48 -4.41 62.13
C GLU A 102 -10.00 -3.32 63.11
#